data_AF-A0A349VKM6-F1
#
_entry.id   AF-A0A349VKM6-F1
#
_cell.length_a   1.000
_cell.length_b   1.000
_cell.length_c   1.000
_cell.angle_alpha   90.00
_cell.angle_beta   90.00
_cell.angle_gamma   90.00
#
_symmetry.space_group_name_H-M   'P 1'
#
loop_
_entity.id
_entity.type
_entity.pdbx_description
1 polymer ?
#
loop_
_entity_poly.entity_id
_entity_poly.type
_entity_poly.pdbx_seq_one_letter_code
_entity_poly.pdbx_strand_id
1 'polypeptide(L)' 'MYVDYKDLELIGKMVNRQAKIIGRRKTGCTAVSQHAVTQAIKRARFMALLPYVAD' A
#
# COMPACT_ATOMS: atom_id res chain seq x y z
N MET A 1 -10.22 11.04 2.62
CA MET A 1 -9.04 10.48 3.32
C MET A 1 -7.87 10.52 2.35
N TYR A 2 -6.77 11.14 2.73
CA TYR A 2 -5.54 11.21 1.94
C TYR A 2 -4.48 10.32 2.58
N VAL A 3 -3.73 9.58 1.77
CA VAL A 3 -2.58 8.77 2.19
C VAL A 3 -1.42 9.18 1.31
N ASP A 4 -0.34 9.71 1.91
CA ASP A 4 0.84 10.09 1.15
C ASP A 4 1.59 8.82 0.70
N TYR A 5 1.99 8.79 -0.56
CA TYR A 5 2.79 7.70 -1.11
C TYR A 5 4.24 7.75 -0.65
N LYS A 6 4.67 8.86 -0.05
CA LYS A 6 6.00 9.04 0.54
C LYS A 6 6.09 8.50 1.97
N ASP A 7 4.97 8.23 2.62
CA ASP A 7 4.94 7.59 3.94
C ASP A 7 5.11 6.07 3.80
N LEU A 8 6.36 5.66 3.53
CA LEU A 8 6.73 4.26 3.29
C LEU A 8 6.49 3.36 4.50
N GLU A 9 6.52 3.90 5.71
CA GLU A 9 6.26 3.13 6.92
C GLU A 9 4.80 2.69 6.98
N LEU A 10 3.88 3.60 6.67
CA LEU A 10 2.46 3.31 6.64
C LEU A 10 2.09 2.38 5.47
N ILE A 11 2.51 2.70 4.24
CA ILE A 11 2.13 1.90 3.08
C ILE A 11 2.89 0.56 3.00
N GLY A 12 4.08 0.47 3.59
CA GLY A 12 4.84 -0.78 3.72
C GLY A 12 4.14 -1.82 4.59
N LYS A 13 3.45 -1.40 5.66
CA LYS A 13 2.61 -2.29 6.49
C LYS A 13 1.38 -2.83 5.75
N MET A 14 1.02 -2.22 4.62
CA MET A 14 -0.15 -2.57 3.81
C MET A 14 0.17 -3.49 2.63
N VAL A 15 1.43 -3.92 2.50
CA VAL A 15 1.87 -4.96 1.56
C VAL A 15 2.39 -6.19 2.32
N ASN A 16 2.26 -7.37 1.71
CA ASN A 16 2.84 -8.59 2.26
C ASN A 16 4.32 -8.69 1.86
N ARG A 17 4.99 -9.75 2.33
CA ARG A 17 6.40 -10.02 2.03
C ARG A 17 6.68 -10.08 0.52
N GLN A 18 5.76 -10.64 -0.27
CA GLN A 18 5.88 -10.70 -1.73
C GLN A 18 5.52 -9.38 -2.44
N ALA A 19 5.50 -8.27 -1.70
CA ALA A 19 5.10 -6.94 -2.15
C ALA A 19 3.69 -6.87 -2.74
N LYS A 20 2.77 -7.80 -2.45
CA LYS A 20 1.35 -7.73 -2.86
C LYS A 20 0.53 -6.94 -1.86
N ILE A 21 -0.45 -6.17 -2.34
CA ILE A 21 -1.32 -5.36 -1.47
C ILE A 21 -2.19 -6.30 -0.61
N ILE A 22 -2.18 -6.08 0.70
CA ILE A 22 -3.00 -6.86 1.63
C ILE A 22 -4.46 -6.43 1.50
N GLY A 23 -5.37 -7.41 1.40
CA GLY A 23 -6.80 -7.16 1.31
C GLY A 23 -7.41 -6.65 2.63
N ARG A 24 -8.49 -5.87 2.51
CA ARG A 24 -9.14 -5.19 3.65
C ARG A 24 -9.56 -6.08 4.82
N ARG A 25 -9.88 -7.36 4.56
CA ARG A 25 -10.27 -8.32 5.61
C ARG A 25 -9.14 -8.56 6.61
N LYS A 26 -7.89 -8.51 6.16
CA LYS A 26 -6.70 -8.73 7.00
C LYS A 26 -6.17 -7.43 7.61
N THR A 27 -6.32 -6.30 6.92
CA THR A 27 -5.90 -4.98 7.44
C THR A 27 -6.94 -4.31 8.34
N GLY A 28 -8.19 -4.77 8.33
CA GLY A 28 -9.29 -4.11 9.06
C GLY A 28 -9.73 -2.77 8.43
N CYS A 29 -9.23 -2.43 7.24
CA CYS A 29 -9.53 -1.17 6.58
C CYS A 29 -10.99 -1.08 6.11
N THR A 30 -11.56 0.12 6.17
CA THR A 30 -12.83 0.43 5.49
C THR A 30 -12.59 0.46 3.97
N ALA A 31 -13.66 0.44 3.18
CA ALA A 31 -13.53 0.55 1.72
C ALA A 31 -12.79 1.83 1.30
N VAL A 32 -13.12 2.97 1.92
CA VAL A 32 -12.54 4.27 1.60
C VAL A 32 -11.04 4.31 1.93
N SER A 33 -10.64 3.81 3.11
CA SER A 33 -9.22 3.79 3.48
C SER A 33 -8.42 2.83 2.60
N GLN A 34 -8.97 1.66 2.28
CA GLN A 34 -8.33 0.70 1.38
C GLN A 34 -8.11 1.29 -0.01
N HIS A 35 -9.06 2.05 -0.56
CA HIS A 35 -8.89 2.73 -1.85
C HIS A 35 -7.77 3.77 -1.80
N ALA A 36 -7.73 4.60 -0.74
CA ALA A 36 -6.68 5.61 -0.57
C ALA A 36 -5.28 4.98 -0.48
N VAL A 37 -5.11 3.97 0.38
CA VAL A 37 -3.86 3.21 0.53
C VAL A 37 -3.45 2.55 -0.78
N THR A 38 -4.40 1.94 -1.51
CA THR A 38 -4.12 1.27 -2.79
C THR A 38 -3.58 2.25 -3.84
N GLN A 39 -4.15 3.46 -3.91
CA GLN A 39 -3.66 4.50 -4.82
C GLN A 39 -2.26 4.97 -4.43
N ALA A 40 -2.01 5.18 -3.13
CA ALA A 40 -0.69 5.56 -2.62
C ALA A 40 0.38 4.52 -2.94
N ILE A 41 0.11 3.23 -2.70
CA ILE A 41 1.04 2.13 -3.03
C ILE A 41 1.36 2.10 -4.53
N LYS A 42 0.36 2.26 -5.40
CA LYS A 42 0.58 2.28 -6.86
C LYS A 42 1.48 3.44 -7.28
N ARG A 43 1.31 4.62 -6.69
CA ARG A 43 2.18 5.79 -6.93
C ARG A 43 3.60 5.55 -6.41
N ALA A 44 3.75 5.02 -5.21
CA ALA A 44 5.05 4.69 -4.63
C ALA A 44 5.82 3.69 -5.50
N ARG A 45 5.15 2.67 -6.05
CA ARG A 45 5.76 1.71 -6.98
C ARG A 45 6.21 2.35 -8.29
N PHE A 46 5.40 3.24 -8.85
CA PHE A 46 5.78 3.98 -10.06
C PHE A 46 7.01 4.86 -9.84
N MET A 47 7.14 5.44 -8.64
CA MET A 47 8.29 6.25 -8.23
C MET A 47 9.48 5.41 -7.73
N ALA A 48 9.47 4.08 -7.91
CA ALA A 48 10.49 3.16 -7.43
C ALA A 48 10.76 3.17 -5.91
N LEU A 49 9.82 3.68 -5.10
CA LEU A 49 9.91 3.67 -3.64
C LEU A 49 9.43 2.35 -3.02
N LEU A 50 8.63 1.57 -3.75
CA LEU A 50 8.20 0.23 -3.38
C LEU A 50 8.36 -0.74 -4.57
N PRO A 51 8.71 -2.01 -4.34
CA PRO A 51 8.81 -2.98 -5.42
C PRO A 51 7.43 -3.44 -5.92
N TYR A 52 7.38 -3.88 -7.18
CA TYR A 52 6.23 -4.60 -7.73
C TYR A 52 6.22 -6.08 -7.32
N VAL A 53 7.40 -6.67 -7.14
CA VAL A 53 7.61 -8.08 -6.76
C VAL A 53 8.78 -8.12 -5.77
N ALA A 54 8.64 -8.90 -4.71
CA ALA A 54 9.67 -9.20 -3.74
C ALA A 54 9.63 -10.70 -3.39
N ASP A 55 10.74 -11.24 -2.86
CA ASP A 55 10.93 -12.66 -2.56
C ASP A 55 10.30 -13.14 -1.23
#